data_AF-A0A183H2A0-F1
#
_entry.id   AF-A0A183H2A0-F1
#
_cell.length_a   1.000
_cell.length_b   1.000
_cell.length_c   1.000
_cell.angle_alpha   90.00
_cell.angle_beta   90.00
_cell.angle_gamma   90.00
#
_symmetry.space_group_name_H-M   'P 1'
#
loop_
_entity.id
_entity.type
_entity.pdbx_description
1 polymer ?
#
loop_
_entity_poly.entity_id
_entity_poly.type
_entity_poly.pdbx_seq_one_letter_code
_entity_poly.pdbx_strand_id
1 'polypeptide(L)'
;MAMLTDHERRKQISVRGIAQVENVTNIKNSFNRHLHFSIIKDRNVATPRDYYFALANTVRDHLVSRWIRTQQYYYDKDPKRVYYLSLEFYMGRTLSNTMMNIGIQAAIDEALYQLGLDVEELQEIEEDAGLGNGGLGRLAACFLDSMATLGIAAYGYGLRYEYGIFKQLIRDGWQVEEPDDWLRFGNPWEKSRPEYMLPINFYGKVEKDANGKSKWVDTQLMFAMPYDTPVPGFRNNVVNTLRLWSAKAENKFHLKFFNDGDYVQAVMDRNTSENITRVLYPNDNVFIGKELRLKQEYFLVAATLQDIIRRFKSSKYGCRDTVRSTLDNFHEKVAIQLNDTHPSIGIPELIRMFVDIEGLPFDKAFDICVKTFAYTNHTLLPEALERWPVSLLANLLPRHLEIIYQINQIFMDAIAARYPGDFDRMRRMSIVEEADAFGEKRINMAHLCIVGSHAVNGVAALHSDLMQKTV
;
A
#
# COMPACT_ATOMS: atom_id res chain seq x y z
N MET A 1 35.49 -9.66 23.85
CA MET A 1 34.64 -8.88 24.78
C MET A 1 33.87 -9.88 25.63
N ALA A 2 34.01 -9.84 26.95
CA ALA A 2 33.28 -10.75 27.84
C ALA A 2 31.77 -10.47 27.72
N MET A 3 30.96 -11.51 27.55
CA MET A 3 29.50 -11.39 27.61
C MET A 3 29.11 -11.00 29.03
N LEU A 4 28.38 -9.89 29.18
CA LEU A 4 27.80 -9.45 30.45
C LEU A 4 26.87 -10.53 30.99
N THR A 5 26.95 -10.81 32.27
CA THR A 5 26.01 -11.69 32.97
C THR A 5 24.62 -11.05 33.04
N ASP A 6 23.54 -11.84 33.15
CA ASP A 6 22.16 -11.30 33.32
C ASP A 6 22.04 -10.35 34.51
N HIS A 7 22.86 -10.58 35.56
CA HIS A 7 22.94 -9.70 36.71
C HIS A 7 23.56 -8.32 36.37
N GLU A 8 24.52 -8.28 35.45
CA GLU A 8 25.18 -7.04 35.01
C GLU A 8 24.34 -6.27 33.98
N ARG A 9 23.58 -6.96 33.12
CA ARG A 9 22.57 -6.31 32.25
C ARG A 9 21.54 -5.53 33.07
N ARG A 10 21.06 -6.12 34.17
CA ARG A 10 20.08 -5.50 35.09
C ARG A 10 20.63 -4.31 35.89
N LYS A 11 21.95 -4.08 35.93
CA LYS A 11 22.56 -2.90 36.58
C LYS A 11 22.54 -1.64 35.72
N GLN A 12 22.24 -1.76 34.43
CA GLN A 12 22.09 -0.59 33.57
C GLN A 12 20.69 0.02 33.74
N ILE A 13 20.54 0.85 34.77
CA ILE A 13 19.38 1.73 34.87
C ILE A 13 19.60 2.90 33.91
N SER A 14 19.46 2.64 32.61
CA SER A 14 19.33 3.69 31.60
C SER A 14 17.89 4.20 31.67
N VAL A 15 17.60 5.12 32.59
CA VAL A 15 16.30 5.80 32.63
C VAL A 15 16.14 6.62 31.34
N ARG A 16 15.38 6.11 30.37
CA ARG A 16 15.14 6.78 29.06
C ARG A 16 14.17 7.97 29.16
N GLY A 17 13.67 8.29 30.37
CA GLY A 17 12.80 9.44 30.67
C GLY A 17 12.16 9.34 32.06
N ILE A 18 11.52 10.42 32.54
CA ILE A 18 10.86 10.42 33.86
C ILE A 18 9.48 9.75 33.76
N ALA A 19 9.29 8.62 34.44
CA ALA A 19 8.00 7.95 34.55
C ALA A 19 7.12 8.61 35.63
N GLN A 20 6.00 9.20 35.24
CA GLN A 20 5.02 9.71 36.20
C GLN A 20 4.26 8.55 36.87
N VAL A 21 4.12 8.59 38.19
CA VAL A 21 3.55 7.50 39.00
C VAL A 21 2.13 7.11 38.59
N GLU A 22 1.28 8.10 38.27
CA GLU A 22 -0.09 7.84 37.80
C GLU A 22 -0.10 7.09 36.46
N ASN A 23 0.82 7.42 35.55
CA ASN A 23 0.93 6.76 34.25
C ASN A 23 1.36 5.29 34.40
N VAL A 24 2.33 5.01 35.27
CA VAL A 24 2.80 3.63 35.55
C VAL A 24 1.67 2.77 36.10
N THR A 25 0.91 3.28 37.08
CA THR A 25 -0.23 2.57 37.66
C THR A 25 -1.30 2.26 36.60
N ASN A 26 -1.65 3.25 35.77
CA ASN A 26 -2.63 3.09 34.71
C ASN A 26 -2.17 2.07 33.65
N ILE A 27 -0.90 2.08 33.25
CA ILE A 27 -0.33 1.11 32.31
C ILE A 27 -0.41 -0.31 32.87
N LYS A 28 -0.04 -0.53 34.15
CA LYS A 28 -0.14 -1.86 34.79
C LYS A 28 -1.57 -2.37 34.79
N ASN A 29 -2.53 -1.51 35.10
CA ASN A 29 -3.96 -1.86 35.09
C ASN A 29 -4.45 -2.22 33.68
N SER A 30 -4.11 -1.42 32.66
CA SER A 30 -4.46 -1.70 31.27
C SER A 30 -3.81 -2.99 30.76
N PHE A 31 -2.53 -3.22 31.08
CA PHE A 31 -1.82 -4.44 30.73
C PHE A 31 -2.51 -5.68 31.30
N ASN A 32 -2.80 -5.68 32.61
CA ASN A 32 -3.50 -6.80 33.24
C ASN A 32 -4.92 -6.98 32.69
N ARG A 33 -5.61 -5.88 32.37
CA ARG A 33 -6.92 -5.91 31.73
C ARG A 33 -6.86 -6.59 30.36
N HIS A 34 -5.87 -6.27 29.53
CA HIS A 34 -5.72 -6.94 28.23
C HIS A 34 -5.30 -8.40 28.39
N LEU A 35 -4.38 -8.72 29.30
CA LEU A 35 -4.00 -10.11 29.57
C LEU A 35 -5.23 -10.96 29.94
N HIS A 36 -6.10 -10.41 30.80
CA HIS A 36 -7.28 -11.13 31.27
C HIS A 36 -8.43 -11.16 30.26
N PHE A 37 -8.83 -10.01 29.70
CA PHE A 37 -10.05 -9.91 28.87
C PHE A 37 -9.81 -10.01 27.38
N SER A 38 -8.62 -9.66 26.89
CA SER A 38 -8.29 -9.70 25.46
C SER A 38 -7.55 -10.99 25.09
N ILE A 39 -6.58 -11.41 25.91
CA ILE A 39 -5.77 -12.61 25.66
C ILE A 39 -6.39 -13.85 26.33
N ILE A 40 -7.25 -13.65 27.33
CA ILE A 40 -7.94 -14.74 28.06
C ILE A 40 -6.92 -15.63 28.78
N LYS A 41 -6.02 -14.99 29.53
CA LYS A 41 -4.95 -15.64 30.29
C LYS A 41 -4.90 -15.10 31.72
N ASP A 42 -4.53 -15.98 32.64
CA ASP A 42 -4.01 -15.60 33.95
C ASP A 42 -2.48 -15.72 33.98
N ARG A 43 -1.85 -15.15 35.01
CA ARG A 43 -0.38 -15.07 35.10
C ARG A 43 0.31 -16.43 35.24
N ASN A 44 -0.39 -17.50 35.64
CA ASN A 44 0.22 -18.81 35.84
C ASN A 44 0.44 -19.56 34.52
N VAL A 45 -0.34 -19.24 33.48
CA VAL A 45 -0.32 -19.93 32.17
C VAL A 45 0.00 -18.99 31.00
N ALA A 46 0.29 -17.72 31.29
CA ALA A 46 0.70 -16.73 30.31
C ALA A 46 2.15 -16.98 29.86
N THR A 47 2.33 -17.04 28.56
CA THR A 47 3.63 -17.15 27.89
C THR A 47 4.20 -15.76 27.57
N PRO A 48 5.49 -15.64 27.23
CA PRO A 48 6.06 -14.38 26.76
C PRO A 48 5.27 -13.75 25.60
N ARG A 49 4.73 -14.58 24.68
CA ARG A 49 3.89 -14.10 23.58
C ARG A 49 2.57 -13.49 24.07
N ASP A 50 1.93 -14.09 25.07
CA ASP A 50 0.72 -13.54 25.69
C ASP A 50 1.00 -12.16 26.32
N TYR A 51 2.15 -12.01 26.99
CA TYR A 51 2.59 -10.73 27.55
C TYR A 51 2.90 -9.69 26.48
N TYR A 52 3.54 -10.08 25.37
CA TYR A 52 3.75 -9.20 24.22
C TYR A 52 2.41 -8.68 23.67
N PHE A 53 1.43 -9.55 23.43
CA PHE A 53 0.14 -9.11 22.90
C PHE A 53 -0.66 -8.25 23.89
N ALA A 54 -0.56 -8.52 25.20
CA ALA A 54 -1.14 -7.66 26.23
C ALA A 54 -0.50 -6.27 26.22
N LEU A 55 0.83 -6.20 26.06
CA LEU A 55 1.56 -4.94 25.93
C LEU A 55 1.20 -4.19 24.64
N ALA A 56 1.21 -4.86 23.48
CA ALA A 56 0.87 -4.25 22.20
C ALA A 56 -0.54 -3.63 22.20
N ASN A 57 -1.53 -4.32 22.79
CA ASN A 57 -2.87 -3.78 22.97
C ASN A 57 -2.89 -2.56 23.90
N THR A 58 -2.14 -2.62 25.01
CA THR A 58 -2.02 -1.50 25.95
C THR A 58 -1.44 -0.26 25.27
N VAL A 59 -0.38 -0.43 24.47
CA VAL A 59 0.24 0.67 23.70
C VAL A 59 -0.72 1.19 22.63
N ARG A 60 -1.41 0.29 21.92
CA ARG A 60 -2.38 0.63 20.88
C ARG A 60 -3.53 1.47 21.41
N ASP A 61 -4.04 1.23 22.62
CA ASP A 61 -5.10 2.04 23.22
C ASP A 61 -4.74 3.54 23.28
N HIS A 62 -3.46 3.86 23.51
CA HIS A 62 -2.97 5.24 23.47
C HIS A 62 -2.94 5.85 22.05
N LEU A 63 -2.88 5.04 21.00
CA LEU A 63 -2.97 5.50 19.61
C LEU A 63 -4.40 5.78 19.18
N VAL A 64 -5.37 4.94 19.56
CA VAL A 64 -6.75 4.98 19.04
C VAL A 64 -7.37 6.38 19.17
N SER A 65 -7.26 7.00 20.35
CA SER A 65 -7.85 8.32 20.59
C SER A 65 -7.16 9.44 19.80
N ARG A 66 -5.85 9.33 19.54
CA ARG A 66 -5.11 10.29 18.71
C ARG A 66 -5.44 10.12 17.24
N TRP A 67 -5.60 8.87 16.82
CA TRP A 67 -5.95 8.51 15.45
C TRP A 67 -7.34 9.00 15.07
N ILE A 68 -8.35 8.73 15.90
CA ILE A 68 -9.72 9.23 15.67
C ILE A 68 -9.71 10.76 15.53
N ARG A 69 -9.04 11.47 16.45
CA ARG A 69 -8.95 12.94 16.43
C ARG A 69 -8.20 13.48 15.20
N THR A 70 -7.14 12.82 14.77
CA THR A 70 -6.40 13.20 13.55
C THR A 70 -7.29 13.06 12.32
N GLN A 71 -8.00 11.94 12.19
CA GLN A 71 -8.90 11.73 11.06
C GLN A 71 -10.06 12.73 11.08
N GLN A 72 -10.67 12.99 12.25
CA GLN A 72 -11.68 14.03 12.44
C GLN A 72 -11.16 15.41 12.02
N TYR A 73 -9.98 15.78 12.49
CA TYR A 73 -9.35 17.05 12.14
C TYR A 73 -9.16 17.20 10.63
N TYR A 74 -8.71 16.15 9.92
CA TYR A 74 -8.61 16.18 8.47
C TYR A 74 -9.96 16.30 7.78
N TYR A 75 -11.03 15.69 8.29
CA TYR A 75 -12.38 15.91 7.76
C TYR A 75 -12.84 17.35 7.99
N ASP A 76 -12.65 17.90 9.18
CA ASP A 76 -13.15 19.23 9.54
C ASP A 76 -12.40 20.35 8.83
N LYS A 77 -11.06 20.23 8.71
CA LYS A 77 -10.22 21.23 8.03
C LYS A 77 -10.14 21.04 6.53
N ASP A 78 -10.40 19.82 6.06
CA ASP A 78 -10.38 19.47 4.66
C ASP A 78 -9.11 19.95 3.90
N PRO A 79 -7.90 19.62 4.41
CA PRO A 79 -6.68 19.98 3.72
C PRO A 79 -6.54 19.18 2.41
N LYS A 80 -5.63 19.63 1.53
CA LYS A 80 -5.11 18.79 0.46
C LYS A 80 -4.46 17.55 1.09
N ARG A 81 -4.79 16.37 0.56
CA ARG A 81 -4.29 15.09 1.06
C ARG A 81 -3.24 14.50 0.12
N VAL A 82 -2.22 13.89 0.72
CA VAL A 82 -1.16 13.18 0.01
C VAL A 82 -1.44 11.68 0.10
N TYR A 83 -1.37 11.00 -1.03
CA TYR A 83 -1.56 9.57 -1.15
C TYR A 83 -0.30 8.94 -1.73
N TYR A 84 0.42 8.18 -0.90
CA TYR A 84 1.66 7.51 -1.30
C TYR A 84 1.34 6.07 -1.67
N LEU A 85 1.43 5.74 -2.96
CA LEU A 85 1.13 4.40 -3.48
C LEU A 85 2.43 3.63 -3.64
N SER A 86 2.52 2.48 -2.99
CA SER A 86 3.68 1.60 -3.07
C SER A 86 3.23 0.15 -2.95
N LEU A 87 3.84 -0.74 -3.74
CA LEU A 87 3.69 -2.18 -3.51
C LEU A 87 4.52 -2.66 -2.32
N GLU A 88 5.41 -1.83 -1.77
CA GLU A 88 6.24 -2.20 -0.62
C GLU A 88 6.17 -1.17 0.51
N PHE A 89 6.07 -1.66 1.74
CA PHE A 89 6.28 -0.90 2.97
C PHE A 89 7.10 -1.74 3.94
N TYR A 90 8.40 -1.47 4.05
CA TYR A 90 9.26 -2.22 4.97
C TYR A 90 9.20 -1.59 6.38
N MET A 91 8.11 -1.87 7.09
CA MET A 91 7.79 -1.23 8.37
C MET A 91 8.70 -1.70 9.51
N GLY A 92 9.02 -3.00 9.53
CA GLY A 92 9.67 -3.65 10.68
C GLY A 92 8.72 -3.79 11.87
N ARG A 93 9.29 -3.91 13.07
CA ARG A 93 8.56 -3.95 14.35
C ARG A 93 7.95 -2.59 14.71
N THR A 94 6.73 -2.58 15.23
CA THR A 94 5.95 -1.36 15.49
C THR A 94 5.91 -0.96 16.97
N LEU A 95 6.10 -1.90 17.91
CA LEU A 95 5.97 -1.65 19.35
C LEU A 95 6.92 -0.55 19.83
N SER A 96 8.22 -0.73 19.58
CA SER A 96 9.26 0.21 20.01
C SER A 96 9.06 1.61 19.40
N ASN A 97 8.82 1.66 18.09
CA ASN A 97 8.57 2.91 17.37
C ASN A 97 7.36 3.67 17.93
N THR A 98 6.28 2.94 18.23
CA THR A 98 5.06 3.54 18.78
C THR A 98 5.30 4.13 20.16
N MET A 99 5.93 3.38 21.07
CA MET A 99 6.22 3.85 22.43
C MET A 99 7.11 5.11 22.43
N MET A 100 8.06 5.17 21.50
CA MET A 100 8.93 6.32 21.31
C MET A 100 8.14 7.54 20.80
N ASN A 101 7.37 7.38 19.73
CA ASN A 101 6.65 8.50 19.09
C ASN A 101 5.56 9.10 19.98
N ILE A 102 4.89 8.30 20.80
CA ILE A 102 3.88 8.82 21.75
C ILE A 102 4.45 9.17 23.13
N GLY A 103 5.74 8.94 23.37
CA GLY A 103 6.45 9.36 24.57
C GLY A 103 6.10 8.59 25.84
N ILE A 104 5.75 7.30 25.74
CA ILE A 104 5.35 6.47 26.90
C ILE A 104 6.36 5.39 27.29
N GLN A 105 7.49 5.30 26.58
CA GLN A 105 8.49 4.25 26.78
C GLN A 105 8.94 4.10 28.24
N ALA A 106 9.39 5.18 28.89
CA ALA A 106 9.84 5.12 30.29
C ALA A 106 8.74 4.63 31.26
N ALA A 107 7.47 4.98 31.00
CA ALA A 107 6.36 4.56 31.84
C ALA A 107 6.01 3.07 31.65
N ILE A 108 6.23 2.53 30.44
CA ILE A 108 6.08 1.11 30.14
C ILE A 108 7.22 0.29 30.74
N ASP A 109 8.46 0.75 30.56
CA ASP A 109 9.64 0.08 31.10
C ASP A 109 9.50 -0.11 32.61
N GLU A 110 9.11 0.95 33.34
CA GLU A 110 8.86 0.89 34.78
C GLU A 110 7.65 0.01 35.15
N ALA A 111 6.55 0.10 34.38
CA ALA A 111 5.36 -0.71 34.63
C ALA A 111 5.62 -2.21 34.49
N LEU A 112 6.34 -2.62 33.44
CA LEU A 112 6.70 -4.02 33.19
C LEU A 112 7.74 -4.51 34.19
N TYR A 113 8.72 -3.67 34.54
CA TYR A 113 9.69 -3.99 35.59
C TYR A 113 9.00 -4.33 36.92
N GLN A 114 8.03 -3.52 37.36
CA GLN A 114 7.23 -3.79 38.56
C GLN A 114 6.34 -5.03 38.45
N LEU A 115 6.00 -5.46 37.24
CA LEU A 115 5.28 -6.71 36.98
C LEU A 115 6.25 -7.91 36.88
N GLY A 116 7.57 -7.69 36.92
CA GLY A 116 8.58 -8.73 36.78
C GLY A 116 8.80 -9.19 35.34
N LEU A 117 8.58 -8.30 34.36
CA LEU A 117 8.76 -8.56 32.93
C LEU A 117 9.82 -7.62 32.36
N ASP A 118 10.58 -8.11 31.37
CA ASP A 118 11.54 -7.32 30.61
C ASP A 118 10.91 -6.88 29.28
N VAL A 119 10.89 -5.57 29.03
CA VAL A 119 10.33 -4.99 27.80
C VAL A 119 11.13 -5.41 26.56
N GLU A 120 12.45 -5.56 26.68
CA GLU A 120 13.31 -5.89 25.53
C GLU A 120 13.06 -7.33 25.09
N GLU A 121 12.87 -8.27 26.04
CA GLU A 121 12.44 -9.63 25.75
C GLU A 121 11.09 -9.68 25.02
N LEU A 122 10.13 -8.83 25.41
CA LEU A 122 8.83 -8.76 24.74
C LEU A 122 8.91 -8.12 23.35
N GLN A 123 9.81 -7.16 23.13
CA GLN A 123 10.04 -6.55 21.82
C GLN A 123 10.62 -7.54 20.80
N GLU A 124 11.45 -8.49 21.25
CA GLU A 124 12.02 -9.53 20.38
C GLU A 124 11.00 -10.57 19.89
N ILE A 125 9.82 -10.64 20.51
CA ILE A 125 8.73 -11.55 20.11
C ILE A 125 7.93 -10.99 18.92
N GLU A 126 7.98 -9.67 18.71
CA GLU A 126 7.28 -9.04 17.59
C GLU A 126 7.92 -9.49 16.27
N GLU A 127 7.08 -10.03 15.38
CA GLU A 127 7.48 -10.33 14.01
C GLU A 127 7.55 -9.02 13.20
N ASP A 128 8.52 -8.91 12.31
CA ASP A 128 8.59 -7.83 11.33
C ASP A 128 7.39 -7.94 10.36
N ALA A 129 6.79 -6.80 9.98
CA ALA A 129 5.73 -6.83 8.98
C ALA A 129 6.31 -7.14 7.60
N GLY A 130 6.00 -8.33 7.07
CA GLY A 130 6.41 -8.85 5.76
C GLY A 130 5.76 -8.14 4.57
N LEU A 131 6.00 -6.84 4.44
CA LEU A 131 5.31 -5.95 3.50
C LEU A 131 6.27 -5.25 2.54
N GLY A 132 7.57 -5.49 2.63
CA GLY A 132 8.59 -4.92 1.76
C GLY A 132 9.84 -5.79 1.73
N ASN A 133 10.69 -5.57 0.73
CA ASN A 133 11.92 -6.34 0.53
C ASN A 133 13.17 -5.49 0.84
N GLY A 134 13.23 -4.29 0.27
CA GLY A 134 14.49 -3.53 0.24
C GLY A 134 14.35 -2.03 0.51
N GLY A 135 15.29 -1.27 -0.06
CA GLY A 135 15.38 0.18 0.13
C GLY A 135 14.15 0.95 -0.33
N LEU A 136 13.48 0.50 -1.40
CA LEU A 136 12.22 1.09 -1.89
C LEU A 136 11.14 1.06 -0.80
N GLY A 137 10.89 -0.13 -0.23
CA GLY A 137 9.90 -0.32 0.84
C GLY A 137 10.30 0.40 2.13
N ARG A 138 11.59 0.44 2.48
CA ARG A 138 12.05 1.14 3.68
C ARG A 138 11.95 2.66 3.55
N LEU A 139 12.21 3.21 2.37
CA LEU A 139 12.00 4.62 2.07
C LEU A 139 10.52 5.00 2.28
N ALA A 140 9.60 4.19 1.75
CA ALA A 140 8.16 4.39 1.93
C ALA A 140 7.77 4.41 3.41
N ALA A 141 8.27 3.47 4.22
CA ALA A 141 8.04 3.44 5.66
C ALA A 141 8.56 4.70 6.38
N CYS A 142 9.79 5.14 6.07
CA CYS A 142 10.37 6.36 6.63
C CYS A 142 9.61 7.63 6.22
N PHE A 143 9.07 7.68 4.99
CA PHE A 143 8.22 8.78 4.54
C PHE A 143 6.91 8.84 5.31
N LEU A 144 6.27 7.70 5.63
CA LEU A 144 5.05 7.70 6.44
C LEU A 144 5.30 8.28 7.84
N ASP A 145 6.38 7.87 8.50
CA ASP A 145 6.77 8.42 9.81
C ASP A 145 7.03 9.93 9.72
N SER A 146 7.80 10.36 8.71
CA SER A 146 8.12 11.78 8.49
C SER A 146 6.86 12.61 8.22
N MET A 147 5.94 12.14 7.37
CA MET A 147 4.69 12.83 7.07
C MET A 147 3.79 12.96 8.31
N ALA A 148 3.75 11.93 9.15
CA ALA A 148 3.04 12.00 10.43
C ALA A 148 3.71 13.01 11.39
N THR A 149 5.04 13.00 11.49
CA THR A 149 5.82 13.92 12.33
C THR A 149 5.69 15.38 11.88
N LEU A 150 5.62 15.63 10.58
CA LEU A 150 5.43 16.96 9.99
C LEU A 150 3.97 17.43 10.00
N GLY A 151 3.01 16.60 10.41
CA GLY A 151 1.59 16.94 10.43
C GLY A 151 0.95 17.03 9.03
N ILE A 152 1.56 16.37 8.04
CA ILE A 152 1.03 16.31 6.67
C ILE A 152 -0.15 15.32 6.65
N ALA A 153 -1.27 15.74 6.06
CA ALA A 153 -2.46 14.89 5.87
C ALA A 153 -2.21 13.81 4.80
N ALA A 154 -1.46 12.78 5.19
CA ALA A 154 -0.96 11.75 4.30
C ALA A 154 -1.51 10.36 4.61
N TYR A 155 -1.62 9.56 3.57
CA TYR A 155 -2.00 8.15 3.63
C TYR A 155 -1.01 7.31 2.81
N GLY A 156 -0.51 6.23 3.40
CA GLY A 156 0.15 5.17 2.65
C GLY A 156 -0.88 4.18 2.13
N TYR A 157 -0.73 3.74 0.89
CA TYR A 157 -1.55 2.71 0.28
C TYR A 157 -0.68 1.60 -0.30
N GLY A 158 -0.96 0.36 0.11
CA GLY A 158 -0.26 -0.83 -0.35
C GLY A 158 -1.12 -2.08 -0.30
N LEU A 159 -0.49 -3.25 -0.46
CA LEU A 159 -1.15 -4.54 -0.34
C LEU A 159 -0.82 -5.20 0.99
N ARG A 160 -1.79 -5.90 1.56
CA ARG A 160 -1.61 -6.68 2.79
C ARG A 160 -1.19 -8.10 2.42
N TYR A 161 0.10 -8.30 2.19
CA TYR A 161 0.62 -9.63 1.87
C TYR A 161 0.49 -10.57 3.07
N GLU A 162 0.02 -11.79 2.81
CA GLU A 162 -0.08 -12.82 3.85
C GLU A 162 1.30 -13.34 4.26
N TYR A 163 2.18 -13.48 3.27
CA TYR A 163 3.57 -13.80 3.42
C TYR A 163 4.42 -12.65 2.86
N GLY A 164 5.53 -12.34 3.54
CA GLY A 164 6.56 -11.45 3.01
C GLY A 164 7.26 -12.03 1.78
N ILE A 165 8.52 -11.62 1.55
CA ILE A 165 9.30 -12.18 0.44
C ILE A 165 9.69 -13.65 0.74
N PHE A 166 10.51 -13.85 1.77
CA PHE A 166 10.86 -15.15 2.36
C PHE A 166 11.68 -14.92 3.63
N LYS A 167 11.71 -15.92 4.50
CA LYS A 167 12.68 -16.04 5.58
C LYS A 167 13.91 -16.79 5.07
N GLN A 168 15.07 -16.13 5.12
CA GLN A 168 16.34 -16.72 4.71
C GLN A 168 16.89 -17.63 5.83
N LEU A 169 17.18 -18.88 5.49
CA LEU A 169 17.96 -19.79 6.30
C LEU A 169 19.25 -20.17 5.58
N ILE A 170 20.30 -20.50 6.32
CA ILE A 170 21.54 -21.04 5.76
C ILE A 170 21.66 -22.50 6.18
N ARG A 171 21.69 -23.41 5.19
CA ARG A 171 21.92 -24.85 5.38
C ARG A 171 23.11 -25.27 4.52
N ASP A 172 24.14 -25.81 5.16
CA ASP A 172 25.38 -26.29 4.49
C ASP A 172 26.05 -25.23 3.60
N GLY A 173 25.98 -23.95 3.99
CA GLY A 173 26.54 -22.82 3.23
C GLY A 173 25.64 -22.28 2.11
N TRP A 174 24.45 -22.85 1.92
CA TRP A 174 23.49 -22.45 0.89
C TRP A 174 22.25 -21.77 1.48
N GLN A 175 21.70 -20.82 0.72
CA GLN A 175 20.41 -20.20 1.02
C GLN A 175 19.28 -21.23 0.86
N VAL A 176 18.39 -21.26 1.85
CA VAL A 176 17.11 -21.96 1.82
C VAL A 176 16.02 -20.96 2.20
N GLU A 177 14.96 -20.92 1.40
CA GLU A 177 13.85 -19.98 1.54
C GLU A 177 12.67 -20.67 2.21
N GLU A 178 12.18 -20.10 3.31
CA GLU A 178 10.93 -20.52 3.95
C GLU A 178 9.90 -19.37 3.91
N PRO A 179 8.59 -19.66 3.89
CA PRO A 179 7.57 -18.61 3.91
C PRO A 179 7.66 -17.73 5.16
N ASP A 180 7.57 -16.41 4.96
CA ASP A 180 7.50 -15.44 6.06
C ASP A 180 6.06 -15.30 6.57
N ASP A 181 5.66 -16.16 7.50
CA ASP A 181 4.30 -16.23 8.06
C ASP A 181 4.07 -15.25 9.23
N TRP A 182 4.36 -13.96 9.00
CA TRP A 182 4.31 -12.90 10.03
C TRP A 182 2.92 -12.70 10.64
N LEU A 183 1.85 -13.13 9.94
CA LEU A 183 0.47 -13.04 10.40
C LEU A 183 -0.02 -14.25 11.20
N ARG A 184 0.78 -15.31 11.34
CA ARG A 184 0.40 -16.58 11.98
C ARG A 184 -0.28 -16.41 13.33
N PHE A 185 0.22 -15.49 14.14
CA PHE A 185 -0.28 -15.24 15.51
C PHE A 185 -1.18 -14.00 15.58
N GLY A 186 -1.53 -13.41 14.43
CA GLY A 186 -2.24 -12.14 14.32
C GLY A 186 -1.32 -10.92 14.40
N ASN A 187 -1.81 -9.82 13.85
CA ASN A 187 -1.16 -8.51 13.91
C ASN A 187 -1.97 -7.59 14.83
N PRO A 188 -1.45 -7.18 16.00
CA PRO A 188 -2.21 -6.35 16.94
C PRO A 188 -2.38 -4.91 16.46
N TRP A 189 -1.61 -4.46 15.48
CA TRP A 189 -1.56 -3.06 15.04
C TRP A 189 -2.62 -2.72 13.99
N GLU A 190 -3.03 -3.69 13.18
CA GLU A 190 -4.00 -3.46 12.12
C GLU A 190 -5.45 -3.43 12.63
N LYS A 191 -6.30 -2.71 11.90
CA LYS A 191 -7.74 -2.75 12.06
C LYS A 191 -8.39 -3.05 10.72
N SER A 192 -9.06 -4.20 10.64
CA SER A 192 -9.92 -4.53 9.50
C SER A 192 -11.09 -3.55 9.40
N ARG A 193 -11.42 -3.17 8.15
CA ARG A 193 -12.50 -2.24 7.80
C ARG A 193 -13.44 -2.86 6.75
N PRO A 194 -14.11 -3.99 7.06
CA PRO A 194 -14.98 -4.67 6.09
C PRO A 194 -16.11 -3.77 5.57
N GLU A 195 -16.51 -2.73 6.32
CA GLU A 195 -17.49 -1.72 5.92
C GLU A 195 -17.07 -0.85 4.71
N TYR A 196 -15.79 -0.89 4.32
CA TYR A 196 -15.23 -0.16 3.17
C TYR A 196 -14.69 -1.10 2.10
N MET A 197 -15.25 -2.31 1.99
CA MET A 197 -14.86 -3.25 0.93
C MET A 197 -15.26 -2.73 -0.45
N LEU A 198 -14.37 -2.85 -1.43
CA LEU A 198 -14.56 -2.29 -2.78
C LEU A 198 -14.49 -3.36 -3.87
N PRO A 199 -15.33 -3.29 -4.91
CA PRO A 199 -15.25 -4.18 -6.06
C PRO A 199 -14.08 -3.81 -6.98
N ILE A 200 -13.39 -4.83 -7.51
CA ILE A 200 -12.27 -4.73 -8.45
C ILE A 200 -12.52 -5.68 -9.62
N ASN A 201 -12.49 -5.14 -10.83
CA ASN A 201 -12.78 -5.88 -12.05
C ASN A 201 -11.49 -6.31 -12.76
N PHE A 202 -11.47 -7.51 -13.32
CA PHE A 202 -10.40 -8.00 -14.21
C PHE A 202 -11.00 -8.61 -15.48
N TYR A 203 -10.17 -8.74 -16.51
CA TYR A 203 -10.55 -9.37 -17.79
C TYR A 203 -11.70 -8.66 -18.48
N GLY A 204 -12.63 -9.41 -19.09
CA GLY A 204 -13.79 -8.88 -19.80
C GLY A 204 -13.42 -8.27 -21.14
N LYS A 205 -14.26 -7.35 -21.61
CA LYS A 205 -14.13 -6.72 -22.93
C LYS A 205 -14.70 -5.31 -22.92
N VAL A 206 -14.34 -4.51 -23.92
CA VAL A 206 -14.91 -3.17 -24.12
C VAL A 206 -16.01 -3.23 -25.18
N GLU A 207 -17.19 -2.74 -24.81
CA GLU A 207 -18.29 -2.49 -25.74
C GLU A 207 -18.46 -0.98 -25.92
N LYS A 208 -18.73 -0.52 -27.15
CA LYS A 208 -19.01 0.88 -27.45
C LYS A 208 -20.50 1.05 -27.69
N ASP A 209 -21.10 2.06 -27.06
CA ASP A 209 -22.51 2.40 -27.34
C ASP A 209 -22.67 3.19 -28.65
N ALA A 210 -23.91 3.52 -29.01
CA ALA A 210 -24.23 4.25 -30.24
C ALA A 210 -23.58 5.65 -30.32
N ASN A 211 -23.19 6.23 -29.19
CA ASN A 211 -22.51 7.52 -29.11
C ASN A 211 -20.99 7.37 -29.04
N GLY A 212 -20.46 6.14 -29.17
CA GLY A 212 -19.04 5.82 -29.10
C GLY A 212 -18.49 5.74 -27.67
N LYS A 213 -19.33 5.80 -26.63
CA LYS A 213 -18.87 5.71 -25.23
C LYS A 213 -18.51 4.25 -24.91
N SER A 214 -17.28 4.05 -24.43
CA SER A 214 -16.79 2.73 -24.00
C SER A 214 -17.42 2.30 -22.68
N LYS A 215 -17.75 1.01 -22.57
CA LYS A 215 -18.18 0.33 -21.36
C LYS A 215 -17.35 -0.95 -21.18
N TRP A 216 -16.80 -1.13 -19.99
CA TRP A 216 -16.07 -2.33 -19.65
C TRP A 216 -17.02 -3.36 -19.03
N VAL A 217 -17.22 -4.49 -19.70
CA VAL A 217 -18.25 -5.49 -19.38
C VAL A 217 -17.66 -6.90 -19.34
N ASP A 218 -18.46 -7.87 -18.87
CA ASP A 218 -18.09 -9.29 -18.74
C ASP A 218 -16.83 -9.53 -17.90
N THR A 219 -16.62 -8.71 -16.87
CA THR A 219 -15.44 -8.75 -16.02
C THR A 219 -15.54 -9.80 -14.92
N GLN A 220 -14.41 -10.37 -14.53
CA GLN A 220 -14.30 -11.13 -13.29
C GLN A 220 -14.23 -10.16 -12.11
N LEU A 221 -15.12 -10.35 -11.14
CA LEU A 221 -15.23 -9.50 -9.95
C LEU A 221 -14.42 -10.06 -8.79
N MET A 222 -13.67 -9.18 -8.13
CA MET A 222 -12.97 -9.43 -6.87
C MET A 222 -13.25 -8.30 -5.87
N PHE A 223 -12.90 -8.52 -4.60
CA PHE A 223 -13.11 -7.54 -3.55
C PHE A 223 -11.80 -7.15 -2.86
N ALA A 224 -11.63 -5.86 -2.63
CA ALA A 224 -10.56 -5.28 -1.84
C ALA A 224 -11.06 -4.92 -0.45
N MET A 225 -10.58 -5.64 0.56
CA MET A 225 -10.87 -5.38 1.97
C MET A 225 -9.74 -4.55 2.59
N PRO A 226 -10.03 -3.35 3.12
CA PRO A 226 -9.00 -2.52 3.74
C PRO A 226 -8.65 -2.96 5.16
N TYR A 227 -7.37 -2.89 5.47
CA TYR A 227 -6.79 -2.97 6.80
C TYR A 227 -6.01 -1.69 7.06
N ASP A 228 -6.35 -1.01 8.15
CA ASP A 228 -5.70 0.25 8.53
C ASP A 228 -4.71 0.02 9.67
N THR A 229 -3.48 0.49 9.49
CA THR A 229 -2.43 0.53 10.52
C THR A 229 -2.12 2.00 10.88
N PRO A 230 -2.18 2.39 12.16
CA PRO A 230 -1.89 3.75 12.59
C PRO A 230 -0.39 4.07 12.45
N VAL A 231 -0.06 5.27 11.96
CA VAL A 231 1.31 5.78 11.84
C VAL A 231 1.47 7.01 12.73
N PRO A 232 1.99 6.87 13.97
CA PRO A 232 2.15 8.00 14.88
C PRO A 232 3.33 8.89 14.50
N GLY A 233 3.13 10.21 14.51
CA GLY A 233 4.21 11.18 14.41
C GLY A 233 4.95 11.38 15.74
N PHE A 234 6.21 11.82 15.66
CA PHE A 234 7.05 12.00 16.84
C PHE A 234 6.54 13.15 17.72
N ARG A 235 5.94 12.79 18.86
CA ARG A 235 5.54 13.69 19.97
C ARG A 235 4.63 14.86 19.56
N ASN A 236 3.84 14.72 18.51
CA ASN A 236 2.95 15.77 17.99
C ASN A 236 1.45 15.43 18.05
N ASN A 237 1.10 14.23 18.56
CA ASN A 237 -0.27 13.68 18.62
C ASN A 237 -0.96 13.41 17.26
N VAL A 238 -0.28 13.62 16.15
CA VAL A 238 -0.77 13.26 14.81
C VAL A 238 -0.59 11.76 14.62
N VAL A 239 -1.63 11.10 14.13
CA VAL A 239 -1.56 9.69 13.71
C VAL A 239 -2.17 9.57 12.33
N ASN A 240 -1.31 9.36 11.33
CA ASN A 240 -1.71 9.08 9.95
C ASN A 240 -2.09 7.60 9.79
N THR A 241 -2.38 7.18 8.56
CA THR A 241 -2.83 5.81 8.26
C THR A 241 -2.01 5.21 7.13
N LEU A 242 -1.50 4.01 7.34
CA LEU A 242 -1.16 3.06 6.28
C LEU A 242 -2.39 2.17 6.03
N ARG A 243 -2.95 2.21 4.83
CA ARG A 243 -4.06 1.36 4.42
C ARG A 243 -3.56 0.28 3.46
N LEU A 244 -3.79 -0.97 3.83
CA LEU A 244 -3.37 -2.13 3.06
C LEU A 244 -4.59 -2.90 2.57
N TRP A 245 -4.61 -3.25 1.28
CA TRP A 245 -5.71 -3.99 0.68
C TRP A 245 -5.46 -5.50 0.75
N SER A 246 -6.45 -6.26 1.19
CA SER A 246 -6.48 -7.72 1.13
C SER A 246 -7.48 -8.17 0.05
N ALA A 247 -7.05 -9.09 -0.83
CA ALA A 247 -7.93 -9.70 -1.81
C ALA A 247 -8.90 -10.66 -1.13
N LYS A 248 -10.18 -10.52 -1.50
CA LYS A 248 -11.27 -11.40 -1.10
C LYS A 248 -12.03 -11.84 -2.33
N ALA A 249 -12.31 -13.13 -2.41
CA ALA A 249 -13.20 -13.67 -3.42
C ALA A 249 -14.63 -13.15 -3.18
N GLU A 250 -15.41 -13.07 -4.26
CA GLU A 250 -16.84 -12.80 -4.15
C GLU A 250 -17.53 -13.86 -3.28
N ASN A 251 -18.38 -13.43 -2.35
CA ASN A 251 -19.13 -14.35 -1.51
C ASN A 251 -20.36 -14.91 -2.27
N LYS A 252 -20.11 -15.65 -3.36
CA LYS A 252 -21.13 -16.46 -4.02
C LYS A 252 -20.96 -17.91 -3.56
N PHE A 253 -21.57 -18.24 -2.43
CA PHE A 253 -21.77 -19.65 -2.09
C PHE A 253 -22.79 -20.25 -3.07
N HIS A 254 -22.29 -20.79 -4.18
CA HIS A 254 -23.11 -21.47 -5.16
C HIS A 254 -23.51 -22.85 -4.65
N LEU A 255 -24.62 -22.92 -3.89
CA LEU A 255 -25.23 -24.16 -3.40
C LEU A 255 -25.38 -25.23 -4.50
N LYS A 256 -25.57 -24.81 -5.75
CA LYS A 256 -25.66 -25.71 -6.91
C LYS A 256 -24.36 -26.49 -7.16
N PHE A 257 -23.20 -25.81 -7.22
CA PHE A 257 -21.90 -26.48 -7.35
C PHE A 257 -21.57 -27.35 -6.13
N PHE A 258 -22.01 -26.93 -4.94
CA PHE A 258 -21.84 -27.73 -3.72
C PHE A 258 -22.66 -29.03 -3.77
N ASN A 259 -23.91 -28.95 -4.25
CA ASN A 259 -24.80 -30.12 -4.36
C ASN A 259 -24.42 -31.06 -5.52
N ASP A 260 -23.79 -30.54 -6.57
CA ASP A 260 -23.37 -31.31 -7.74
C ASP A 260 -21.98 -31.98 -7.55
N GLY A 261 -21.37 -31.86 -6.36
CA GLY A 261 -20.08 -32.49 -6.03
C GLY A 261 -18.84 -31.70 -6.46
N ASP A 262 -19.02 -30.51 -7.03
CA ASP A 262 -17.95 -29.64 -7.56
C ASP A 262 -17.41 -28.63 -6.52
N TYR A 263 -17.44 -29.03 -5.24
CA TYR A 263 -16.99 -28.18 -4.13
C TYR A 263 -15.50 -27.83 -4.22
N VAL A 264 -14.69 -28.74 -4.79
CA VAL A 264 -13.24 -28.58 -4.92
C VAL A 264 -12.92 -27.39 -5.82
N GLN A 265 -13.60 -27.28 -6.97
CA GLN A 265 -13.38 -26.17 -7.91
C GLN A 265 -13.76 -24.82 -7.30
N ALA A 266 -14.90 -24.74 -6.61
CA ALA A 266 -15.33 -23.51 -5.95
C ALA A 266 -14.32 -23.00 -4.89
N VAL A 267 -13.68 -23.92 -4.16
CA VAL A 267 -12.61 -23.58 -3.20
C VAL A 267 -11.33 -23.15 -3.91
N MET A 268 -10.96 -23.82 -5.01
CA MET A 268 -9.79 -23.46 -5.81
C MET A 268 -9.92 -22.07 -6.46
N ASP A 269 -11.09 -21.73 -6.98
CA ASP A 269 -11.36 -20.42 -7.59
C ASP A 269 -11.26 -19.29 -6.56
N ARG A 270 -11.74 -19.54 -5.34
CA ARG A 270 -11.59 -18.63 -4.20
C ARG A 270 -10.11 -18.45 -3.84
N ASN A 271 -9.33 -19.52 -3.74
CA ASN A 271 -7.89 -19.43 -3.45
C ASN A 271 -7.12 -18.69 -4.55
N THR A 272 -7.45 -18.93 -5.82
CA THR A 272 -6.84 -18.25 -6.97
C THR A 272 -7.08 -16.75 -6.92
N SER A 273 -8.28 -16.33 -6.52
CA SER A 273 -8.62 -14.92 -6.33
C SER A 273 -7.82 -14.32 -5.17
N GLU A 274 -7.74 -15.01 -4.03
CA GLU A 274 -7.02 -14.50 -2.85
C GLU A 274 -5.48 -14.50 -3.03
N ASN A 275 -4.95 -15.14 -4.08
CA ASN A 275 -3.51 -15.18 -4.35
C ASN A 275 -2.89 -13.81 -4.68
N ILE A 276 -3.69 -12.82 -5.10
CA ILE A 276 -3.20 -11.45 -5.37
C ILE A 276 -2.45 -10.90 -4.14
N THR A 277 -2.95 -11.13 -2.93
CA THR A 277 -2.33 -10.59 -1.71
C THR A 277 -1.65 -11.69 -0.88
N ARG A 278 -1.15 -12.76 -1.54
CA ARG A 278 -0.52 -13.88 -0.85
C ARG A 278 0.96 -13.63 -0.57
N VAL A 279 1.75 -13.29 -1.59
CA VAL A 279 3.21 -13.14 -1.51
C VAL A 279 3.64 -11.84 -2.20
N LEU A 280 4.65 -11.18 -1.64
CA LEU A 280 5.32 -10.02 -2.21
C LEU A 280 6.25 -10.46 -3.37
N TYR A 281 6.09 -9.89 -4.57
CA TYR A 281 6.81 -10.26 -5.80
C TYR A 281 6.76 -11.77 -6.14
N PRO A 282 5.67 -12.25 -6.76
CA PRO A 282 5.68 -13.61 -7.32
C PRO A 282 6.74 -13.72 -8.41
N ASN A 283 7.39 -14.89 -8.52
CA ASN A 283 8.37 -15.17 -9.58
C ASN A 283 7.75 -14.93 -10.97
N ASP A 284 8.28 -13.97 -11.71
CA ASP A 284 7.76 -13.44 -12.97
C ASP A 284 8.47 -14.01 -14.22
N ASN A 285 9.39 -14.97 -14.04
CA ASN A 285 10.03 -15.68 -15.14
C ASN A 285 9.04 -16.53 -15.97
N VAL A 286 7.85 -16.80 -15.42
CA VAL A 286 6.77 -17.52 -16.08
C VAL A 286 5.59 -16.57 -16.30
N PHE A 287 4.87 -16.75 -17.42
CA PHE A 287 3.72 -15.91 -17.80
C PHE A 287 2.69 -15.73 -16.68
N ILE A 288 2.38 -16.79 -15.93
CA ILE A 288 1.44 -16.76 -14.79
C ILE A 288 1.92 -15.77 -13.70
N GLY A 289 3.23 -15.70 -13.46
CA GLY A 289 3.83 -14.76 -12.52
C GLY A 289 3.72 -13.31 -12.97
N LYS A 290 3.95 -13.06 -14.27
CA LYS A 290 3.76 -11.73 -14.89
C LYS A 290 2.32 -11.24 -14.76
N GLU A 291 1.36 -12.12 -15.04
CA GLU A 291 -0.06 -11.79 -14.90
C GLU A 291 -0.44 -11.52 -13.44
N LEU A 292 0.02 -12.35 -12.50
CA LEU A 292 -0.25 -12.13 -11.07
C LEU A 292 0.36 -10.81 -10.57
N ARG A 293 1.54 -10.44 -11.08
CA ARG A 293 2.17 -9.16 -10.77
C ARG A 293 1.36 -7.97 -11.27
N LEU A 294 0.94 -7.97 -12.53
CA LEU A 294 0.07 -6.91 -13.06
C LEU A 294 -1.29 -6.86 -12.33
N LYS A 295 -1.83 -8.02 -11.91
CA LYS A 295 -3.01 -8.06 -11.05
C LYS A 295 -2.79 -7.36 -9.70
N GLN A 296 -1.64 -7.55 -9.06
CA GLN A 296 -1.29 -6.85 -7.81
C GLN A 296 -1.26 -5.34 -8.00
N GLU A 297 -0.56 -4.88 -9.04
CA GLU A 297 -0.45 -3.44 -9.39
C GLU A 297 -1.82 -2.84 -9.63
N TYR A 298 -2.63 -3.47 -10.48
CA TYR A 298 -3.97 -2.98 -10.78
C TYR A 298 -4.90 -3.02 -9.57
N PHE A 299 -4.84 -4.11 -8.78
CA PHE A 299 -5.66 -4.24 -7.57
C PHE A 299 -5.37 -3.12 -6.56
N LEU A 300 -4.09 -2.80 -6.35
CA LEU A 300 -3.68 -1.68 -5.51
C LEU A 300 -4.31 -0.37 -5.99
N VAL A 301 -4.13 -0.02 -7.27
CA VAL A 301 -4.53 1.30 -7.76
C VAL A 301 -6.05 1.42 -7.88
N ALA A 302 -6.75 0.39 -8.34
CA ALA A 302 -8.20 0.42 -8.52
C ALA A 302 -8.93 0.57 -7.18
N ALA A 303 -8.50 -0.14 -6.14
CA ALA A 303 -9.07 -0.02 -4.81
C ALA A 303 -8.76 1.35 -4.19
N THR A 304 -7.51 1.80 -4.33
CA THR A 304 -7.04 3.06 -3.77
C THR A 304 -7.73 4.27 -4.40
N LEU A 305 -7.84 4.32 -5.73
CA LEU A 305 -8.47 5.44 -6.43
C LEU A 305 -9.97 5.54 -6.14
N GLN A 306 -10.67 4.40 -6.04
CA GLN A 306 -12.07 4.37 -5.57
C GLN A 306 -12.19 4.97 -4.16
N ASP A 307 -11.31 4.61 -3.23
CA ASP A 307 -11.34 5.16 -1.87
C ASP A 307 -11.01 6.66 -1.83
N ILE A 308 -10.05 7.12 -2.64
CA ILE A 308 -9.69 8.53 -2.77
C ILE A 308 -10.86 9.34 -3.33
N ILE A 309 -11.48 8.90 -4.42
CA ILE A 309 -12.63 9.59 -5.03
C ILE A 309 -13.81 9.64 -4.06
N ARG A 310 -14.11 8.52 -3.38
CA ARG A 310 -15.13 8.47 -2.33
C ARG A 310 -14.86 9.51 -1.24
N ARG A 311 -13.62 9.61 -0.77
CA ARG A 311 -13.22 10.58 0.27
C ARG A 311 -13.26 12.02 -0.22
N PHE A 312 -12.89 12.26 -1.49
CA PHE A 312 -13.01 13.57 -2.12
C PHE A 312 -14.48 14.01 -2.20
N LYS A 313 -15.39 13.11 -2.58
CA LYS A 313 -16.83 13.38 -2.68
C LYS A 313 -17.46 13.64 -1.31
N SER A 314 -17.11 12.84 -0.30
CA SER A 314 -17.64 12.94 1.08
C SER A 314 -16.69 13.72 2.00
N SER A 315 -16.59 15.03 1.79
CA SER A 315 -15.64 15.89 2.52
C SER A 315 -16.13 16.41 3.86
N LYS A 316 -17.36 16.10 4.28
CA LYS A 316 -17.95 16.58 5.53
C LYS A 316 -17.99 15.47 6.58
N TYR A 317 -17.48 15.74 7.78
CA TYR A 317 -17.48 14.77 8.87
C TYR A 317 -18.92 14.30 9.20
N GLY A 318 -19.07 12.99 9.45
CA GLY A 318 -20.35 12.38 9.82
C GLY A 318 -21.39 12.29 8.70
N CYS A 319 -21.07 12.73 7.47
CA CYS A 319 -21.97 12.72 6.34
C CYS A 319 -21.39 11.86 5.21
N ARG A 320 -22.20 10.96 4.65
CA ARG A 320 -21.84 10.16 3.48
C ARG A 320 -22.34 10.76 2.18
N ASP A 321 -23.08 11.86 2.24
CA ASP A 321 -23.60 12.52 1.05
C ASP A 321 -22.45 13.06 0.20
N THR A 322 -22.71 13.15 -1.09
CA THR A 322 -21.77 13.76 -2.03
C THR A 322 -21.82 15.27 -1.84
N VAL A 323 -20.78 15.83 -1.21
CA VAL A 323 -20.62 17.27 -0.99
C VAL A 323 -19.99 17.93 -2.22
N ARG A 324 -19.01 17.25 -2.83
CA ARG A 324 -18.40 17.68 -4.11
C ARG A 324 -18.97 16.85 -5.25
N SER A 325 -19.85 17.47 -6.04
CA SER A 325 -20.42 16.86 -7.24
C SER A 325 -19.52 16.98 -8.46
N THR A 326 -18.62 17.97 -8.50
CA THR A 326 -17.69 18.20 -9.62
C THR A 326 -16.27 17.78 -9.28
N LEU A 327 -15.56 17.22 -10.26
CA LEU A 327 -14.18 16.73 -10.11
C LEU A 327 -13.11 17.72 -10.60
N ASP A 328 -13.50 18.91 -11.06
CA ASP A 328 -12.61 19.92 -11.64
C ASP A 328 -11.44 20.29 -10.72
N ASN A 329 -11.73 20.43 -9.42
CA ASN A 329 -10.74 20.80 -8.41
C ASN A 329 -10.17 19.59 -7.67
N PHE A 330 -10.22 18.39 -8.26
CA PHE A 330 -9.72 17.17 -7.63
C PHE A 330 -8.24 17.29 -7.24
N HIS A 331 -7.41 17.75 -8.18
CA HIS A 331 -5.97 17.96 -7.99
C HIS A 331 -5.62 19.02 -6.93
N GLU A 332 -6.55 19.91 -6.56
CA GLU A 332 -6.35 20.88 -5.47
C GLU A 332 -6.50 20.24 -4.08
N LYS A 333 -7.19 19.09 -4.00
CA LYS A 333 -7.44 18.36 -2.75
C LYS A 333 -6.76 17.01 -2.68
N VAL A 334 -6.22 16.52 -3.80
CA VAL A 334 -5.60 15.21 -3.94
C VAL A 334 -4.23 15.37 -4.61
N ALA A 335 -3.20 14.81 -3.99
CA ALA A 335 -1.91 14.54 -4.63
C ALA A 335 -1.60 13.04 -4.50
N ILE A 336 -1.19 12.41 -5.59
CA ILE A 336 -0.86 10.98 -5.62
C ILE A 336 0.60 10.83 -6.03
N GLN A 337 1.41 10.23 -5.16
CA GLN A 337 2.80 9.91 -5.44
C GLN A 337 2.90 8.45 -5.87
N LEU A 338 3.52 8.22 -7.03
CA LEU A 338 3.87 6.91 -7.55
C LEU A 338 5.28 6.55 -7.09
N ASN A 339 5.39 5.51 -6.25
CA ASN A 339 6.67 4.96 -5.80
C ASN A 339 7.16 3.92 -6.80
N ASP A 340 8.01 4.36 -7.73
CA ASP A 340 8.38 3.64 -8.96
C ASP A 340 7.20 3.43 -9.95
N THR A 341 7.40 2.61 -10.98
CA THR A 341 6.40 2.33 -12.02
C THR A 341 5.30 1.36 -11.60
N HIS A 342 5.43 0.67 -10.46
CA HIS A 342 4.44 -0.33 -10.05
C HIS A 342 2.99 0.21 -9.98
N PRO A 343 2.71 1.39 -9.39
CA PRO A 343 1.35 1.97 -9.39
C PRO A 343 1.01 2.76 -10.67
N SER A 344 1.80 2.69 -11.74
CA SER A 344 1.62 3.48 -12.98
C SER A 344 0.29 3.28 -13.68
N ILE A 345 -0.28 2.06 -13.61
CA ILE A 345 -1.60 1.75 -14.16
C ILE A 345 -2.74 2.54 -13.47
N GLY A 346 -2.42 3.23 -12.35
CA GLY A 346 -3.31 4.20 -11.72
C GLY A 346 -3.62 5.42 -12.60
N ILE A 347 -2.72 5.81 -13.51
CA ILE A 347 -2.93 6.90 -14.46
C ILE A 347 -4.14 6.59 -15.39
N PRO A 348 -4.12 5.50 -16.17
CA PRO A 348 -5.28 5.16 -17.01
C PRO A 348 -6.51 4.77 -16.20
N GLU A 349 -6.36 4.21 -14.99
CA GLU A 349 -7.51 3.90 -14.14
C GLU A 349 -8.24 5.15 -13.63
N LEU A 350 -7.52 6.21 -13.24
CA LEU A 350 -8.15 7.48 -12.84
C LEU A 350 -8.92 8.10 -14.01
N ILE A 351 -8.32 8.10 -15.20
CA ILE A 351 -8.98 8.58 -16.42
C ILE A 351 -10.21 7.73 -16.73
N ARG A 352 -10.13 6.40 -16.62
CA ARG A 352 -11.28 5.50 -16.82
C ARG A 352 -12.42 5.84 -15.88
N MET A 353 -12.15 6.03 -14.59
CA MET A 353 -13.20 6.43 -13.63
C MET A 353 -13.81 7.78 -14.00
N PHE A 354 -12.99 8.77 -14.36
CA PHE A 354 -13.49 10.09 -14.72
C PHE A 354 -14.30 10.11 -16.02
N VAL A 355 -13.86 9.39 -17.05
CA VAL A 355 -14.52 9.38 -18.36
C VAL A 355 -15.72 8.43 -18.37
N ASP A 356 -15.50 7.17 -18.02
CA ASP A 356 -16.51 6.13 -18.22
C ASP A 356 -17.62 6.22 -17.15
N ILE A 357 -17.24 6.47 -15.89
CA ILE A 357 -18.16 6.50 -14.74
C ILE A 357 -18.70 7.92 -14.49
N GLU A 358 -17.82 8.91 -14.38
CA GLU A 358 -18.21 10.28 -14.00
C GLU A 358 -18.58 11.16 -15.21
N GLY A 359 -18.32 10.70 -16.43
CA GLY A 359 -18.75 11.35 -17.67
C GLY A 359 -17.96 12.60 -18.05
N LEU A 360 -16.73 12.77 -17.55
CA LEU A 360 -15.86 13.86 -17.96
C LEU A 360 -15.35 13.65 -19.41
N PRO A 361 -15.18 14.72 -20.19
CA PRO A 361 -14.43 14.66 -21.43
C PRO A 361 -12.99 14.18 -21.17
N PHE A 362 -12.44 13.39 -22.11
CA PHE A 362 -11.11 12.79 -21.96
C PHE A 362 -10.03 13.83 -21.67
N ASP A 363 -9.95 14.91 -22.46
CA ASP A 363 -8.90 15.93 -22.32
C ASP A 363 -8.92 16.58 -20.93
N LYS A 364 -10.13 16.80 -20.38
CA LYS A 364 -10.30 17.34 -19.03
C LYS A 364 -9.87 16.32 -17.97
N ALA A 365 -10.27 15.06 -18.13
CA ALA A 365 -9.85 13.99 -17.22
C ALA A 365 -8.33 13.81 -17.22
N PHE A 366 -7.70 13.88 -18.40
CA PHE A 366 -6.25 13.75 -18.56
C PHE A 366 -5.50 14.95 -17.94
N ASP A 367 -5.95 16.19 -18.14
CA ASP A 367 -5.36 17.37 -17.49
C ASP A 367 -5.41 17.28 -15.95
N ILE A 368 -6.56 16.89 -15.39
CA ILE A 368 -6.70 16.68 -13.94
C ILE A 368 -5.79 15.54 -13.46
N CYS A 369 -5.67 14.46 -14.25
CA CYS A 369 -4.79 13.34 -13.96
C CYS A 369 -3.34 13.80 -13.84
N VAL A 370 -2.81 14.50 -14.84
CA VAL A 370 -1.43 15.03 -14.84
C VAL A 370 -1.16 15.91 -13.61
N LYS A 371 -2.09 16.82 -13.27
CA LYS A 371 -1.98 17.69 -12.09
C LYS A 371 -2.08 16.96 -10.75
N THR A 372 -2.60 15.73 -10.74
CA THR A 372 -2.78 14.92 -9.53
C THR A 372 -1.55 14.03 -9.26
N PHE A 373 -0.97 13.44 -10.30
CA PHE A 373 0.12 12.46 -10.16
C PHE A 373 1.51 13.09 -10.21
N ALA A 374 2.40 12.57 -9.37
CA ALA A 374 3.84 12.77 -9.43
C ALA A 374 4.56 11.41 -9.37
N TYR A 375 5.70 11.29 -10.05
CA TYR A 375 6.42 10.04 -10.24
C TYR A 375 7.85 10.10 -9.68
N THR A 376 8.20 9.15 -8.81
CA THR A 376 9.58 8.94 -8.36
C THR A 376 10.18 7.74 -9.10
N ASN A 377 11.29 7.94 -9.80
CA ASN A 377 12.08 6.85 -10.39
C ASN A 377 13.22 6.43 -9.44
N HIS A 378 13.42 5.13 -9.28
CA HIS A 378 14.48 4.56 -8.43
C HIS A 378 15.58 3.83 -9.19
N THR A 379 15.46 3.70 -10.52
CA THR A 379 16.39 2.92 -11.34
C THR A 379 16.57 3.51 -12.74
N LEU A 380 17.83 3.50 -13.18
CA LEU A 380 18.25 3.87 -14.53
C LEU A 380 18.55 2.63 -15.39
N LEU A 381 18.57 1.44 -14.79
CA LEU A 381 18.87 0.20 -15.50
C LEU A 381 17.70 -0.15 -16.45
N PRO A 382 17.91 -0.18 -17.77
CA PRO A 382 16.82 -0.42 -18.73
C PRO A 382 16.08 -1.74 -18.50
N GLU A 383 16.76 -2.75 -17.99
CA GLU A 383 16.22 -4.07 -17.64
C GLU A 383 15.29 -4.06 -16.42
N ALA A 384 15.40 -3.03 -15.56
CA ALA A 384 14.58 -2.87 -14.37
C ALA A 384 13.32 -2.02 -14.63
N LEU A 385 13.19 -1.39 -15.81
CA LEU A 385 12.01 -0.61 -16.18
C LEU A 385 10.90 -1.53 -16.68
N GLU A 386 9.72 -1.40 -16.07
CA GLU A 386 8.59 -2.27 -16.38
C GLU A 386 8.06 -2.04 -17.79
N ARG A 387 8.06 -3.13 -18.57
CA ARG A 387 7.54 -3.18 -19.94
C ARG A 387 6.53 -4.31 -20.06
N TRP A 388 5.25 -3.98 -19.98
CA TRP A 388 4.19 -4.98 -20.02
C TRP A 388 3.83 -5.36 -21.47
N PRO A 389 3.76 -6.65 -21.82
CA PRO A 389 3.30 -7.06 -23.14
C PRO A 389 1.90 -6.56 -23.43
N VAL A 390 1.68 -6.07 -24.65
CA VAL A 390 0.36 -5.56 -25.08
C VAL A 390 -0.71 -6.65 -25.01
N SER A 391 -0.37 -7.91 -25.35
CA SER A 391 -1.30 -9.03 -25.25
C SER A 391 -1.81 -9.26 -23.82
N LEU A 392 -0.92 -9.13 -22.83
CA LEU A 392 -1.26 -9.30 -21.41
C LEU A 392 -2.22 -8.20 -20.95
N LEU A 393 -1.91 -6.94 -21.27
CA LEU A 393 -2.78 -5.80 -20.96
C LEU A 393 -4.13 -5.90 -21.69
N ALA A 394 -4.13 -6.33 -22.95
CA ALA A 394 -5.36 -6.52 -23.72
C ALA A 394 -6.26 -7.59 -23.11
N ASN A 395 -5.69 -8.66 -22.58
CA ASN A 395 -6.44 -9.73 -21.94
C ASN A 395 -6.96 -9.31 -20.55
N LEU A 396 -6.11 -8.70 -19.72
CA LEU A 396 -6.43 -8.43 -18.31
C LEU A 396 -7.16 -7.09 -18.11
N LEU A 397 -6.79 -6.05 -18.85
CA LEU A 397 -7.20 -4.66 -18.68
C LEU A 397 -7.49 -3.98 -20.04
N PRO A 398 -8.42 -4.52 -20.85
CA PRO A 398 -8.64 -4.07 -22.23
C PRO A 398 -9.00 -2.58 -22.32
N ARG A 399 -9.77 -2.06 -21.36
CA ARG A 399 -10.16 -0.64 -21.33
C ARG A 399 -8.97 0.28 -21.03
N HIS A 400 -8.07 -0.14 -20.14
CA HIS A 400 -6.87 0.62 -19.81
C HIS A 400 -5.93 0.70 -20.99
N LEU A 401 -5.83 -0.38 -21.77
CA LEU A 401 -5.03 -0.38 -23.00
C LEU A 401 -5.57 0.64 -24.03
N GLU A 402 -6.89 0.73 -24.23
CA GLU A 402 -7.47 1.78 -25.09
C GLU A 402 -7.11 3.19 -24.60
N ILE A 403 -7.17 3.42 -23.29
CA ILE A 403 -6.81 4.72 -22.68
C ILE A 403 -5.33 5.01 -22.86
N ILE A 404 -4.45 4.03 -22.64
CA ILE A 404 -3.00 4.18 -22.84
C ILE A 404 -2.69 4.55 -24.29
N TYR A 405 -3.35 3.92 -25.27
CA TYR A 405 -3.21 4.30 -26.67
C TYR A 405 -3.69 5.73 -26.96
N GLN A 406 -4.78 6.15 -26.34
CA GLN A 406 -5.28 7.53 -26.48
C GLN A 406 -4.30 8.56 -25.87
N ILE A 407 -3.72 8.26 -24.70
CA ILE A 407 -2.66 9.08 -24.10
C ILE A 407 -1.45 9.14 -25.05
N ASN A 408 -1.01 8.00 -25.58
CA ASN A 408 0.12 7.94 -26.48
C ASN A 408 -0.12 8.75 -27.75
N GLN A 409 -1.32 8.68 -28.34
CA GLN A 409 -1.67 9.44 -29.53
C GLN A 409 -1.56 10.95 -29.28
N ILE A 410 -2.19 11.45 -28.21
CA ILE A 410 -2.12 12.87 -27.83
C ILE A 410 -0.67 13.31 -27.62
N PHE A 411 0.14 12.47 -26.97
CA PHE A 411 1.54 12.76 -26.74
C PHE A 411 2.35 12.77 -28.06
N MET A 412 2.15 11.80 -28.94
CA MET A 412 2.80 11.75 -30.25
C MET A 412 2.44 12.93 -31.13
N ASP A 413 1.17 13.38 -31.12
CA ASP A 413 0.73 14.58 -31.83
C ASP A 413 1.46 15.84 -31.32
N ALA A 414 1.62 15.95 -29.99
CA ALA A 414 2.38 17.05 -29.39
C ALA A 414 3.89 17.00 -29.74
N ILE A 415 4.49 15.81 -29.79
CA ILE A 415 5.89 15.64 -30.22
C ILE A 415 6.05 15.97 -31.70
N ALA A 416 5.15 15.51 -32.57
CA ALA A 416 5.20 15.80 -34.01
C ALA A 416 5.05 17.30 -34.30
N ALA A 417 4.20 18.00 -33.54
CA ALA A 417 4.05 19.45 -33.64
C ALA A 417 5.30 20.21 -33.15
N ARG A 418 5.96 19.71 -32.08
CA ARG A 418 7.14 20.35 -31.49
C ARG A 418 8.44 20.06 -32.23
N TYR A 419 8.57 18.88 -32.82
CA TYR A 419 9.75 18.42 -33.57
C TYR A 419 9.33 17.84 -34.94
N PRO A 420 8.89 18.68 -35.89
CA PRO A 420 8.38 18.19 -37.18
C PRO A 420 9.43 17.39 -37.95
N GLY A 421 9.06 16.18 -38.39
CA GLY A 421 9.90 15.30 -39.20
C GLY A 421 10.92 14.43 -38.43
N ASP A 422 11.06 14.59 -37.11
CA ASP A 422 11.92 13.75 -36.27
C ASP A 422 11.18 12.47 -35.83
N PHE A 423 10.90 11.59 -36.81
CA PHE A 423 10.18 10.33 -36.56
C PHE A 423 10.93 9.38 -35.64
N ASP A 424 12.26 9.43 -35.61
CA ASP A 424 13.05 8.58 -34.73
C ASP A 424 12.91 9.01 -33.26
N ARG A 425 12.82 10.32 -32.98
CA ARG A 425 12.44 10.82 -31.65
C ARG A 425 11.04 10.37 -31.24
N MET A 426 10.05 10.47 -32.13
CA MET A 426 8.69 9.99 -31.84
C MET A 426 8.71 8.51 -31.43
N ARG A 427 9.43 7.68 -32.20
CA ARG A 427 9.60 6.25 -31.87
C ARG A 427 10.24 6.02 -30.51
N ARG A 428 11.31 6.76 -30.16
CA ARG A 428 11.99 6.62 -28.86
C ARG A 428 11.15 7.10 -27.68
N MET A 429 10.29 8.09 -27.86
CA MET A 429 9.49 8.69 -26.79
C MET A 429 8.10 8.05 -26.63
N SER A 430 7.66 7.22 -27.58
CA SER A 430 6.37 6.53 -27.52
C SER A 430 6.24 5.70 -26.24
N ILE A 431 5.05 5.73 -25.64
CA ILE A 431 4.65 4.83 -24.55
C ILE A 431 4.54 3.39 -25.07
N VAL A 432 4.22 3.25 -26.37
CA VAL A 432 4.09 1.96 -27.05
C VAL A 432 5.41 1.63 -27.75
N GLU A 433 6.04 0.56 -27.32
CA GLU A 433 7.20 -0.02 -27.98
C GLU A 433 6.73 -1.03 -29.03
N GLU A 434 7.18 -0.84 -30.26
CA GLU A 434 6.91 -1.77 -31.35
C GLU A 434 7.63 -3.11 -31.15
N ALA A 435 7.13 -4.16 -31.79
CA ALA A 435 7.72 -5.49 -31.71
C ALA A 435 9.16 -5.46 -32.26
N ASP A 436 10.06 -6.15 -31.56
CA ASP A 436 11.48 -6.20 -31.88
C ASP A 436 12.03 -7.62 -31.72
N ALA A 437 13.36 -7.77 -31.83
CA ALA A 437 14.02 -9.06 -31.67
C ALA A 437 13.80 -9.71 -30.29
N PHE A 438 13.34 -8.92 -29.30
CA PHE A 438 13.12 -9.35 -27.92
C PHE A 438 11.64 -9.62 -27.60
N GLY A 439 10.74 -9.56 -28.59
CA GLY A 439 9.36 -10.06 -28.44
C GLY A 439 8.28 -9.18 -29.05
N GLU A 440 7.06 -9.36 -28.55
CA GLU A 440 5.88 -8.62 -28.99
C GLU A 440 5.89 -7.14 -28.57
N LYS A 441 4.88 -6.38 -29.01
CA LYS A 441 4.69 -4.99 -28.59
C LYS A 441 4.57 -4.88 -27.08
N ARG A 442 5.13 -3.81 -26.50
CA ARG A 442 5.14 -3.57 -25.05
C ARG A 442 4.68 -2.16 -24.72
N ILE A 443 4.13 -1.98 -23.52
CA ILE A 443 3.86 -0.67 -22.94
C ILE A 443 4.99 -0.34 -21.97
N ASN A 444 5.68 0.77 -22.22
CA ASN A 444 6.71 1.29 -21.34
C ASN A 444 6.07 2.11 -20.21
N MET A 445 6.08 1.54 -19.00
CA MET A 445 5.38 2.13 -17.86
C MET A 445 6.07 3.40 -17.34
N ALA A 446 7.39 3.52 -17.52
CA ALA A 446 8.13 4.73 -17.17
C ALA A 446 7.73 5.91 -18.08
N HIS A 447 7.61 5.69 -19.39
CA HIS A 447 7.12 6.71 -20.32
C HIS A 447 5.68 7.12 -19.97
N LEU A 448 4.81 6.15 -19.63
CA LEU A 448 3.46 6.45 -19.17
C LEU A 448 3.47 7.33 -17.90
N CYS A 449 4.31 7.01 -16.92
CA CYS A 449 4.48 7.83 -15.71
C CYS A 449 4.94 9.26 -16.01
N ILE A 450 5.95 9.41 -16.88
CA ILE A 450 6.50 10.72 -17.25
C ILE A 450 5.43 11.58 -17.94
N VAL A 451 4.70 11.00 -18.90
CA VAL A 451 3.64 11.70 -19.65
C VAL A 451 2.42 12.01 -18.77
N GLY A 452 2.07 11.10 -17.85
CA GLY A 452 0.88 11.21 -17.01
C GLY A 452 1.08 11.95 -15.68
N SER A 453 2.25 12.57 -15.44
CA SER A 453 2.58 13.24 -14.17
C SER A 453 3.08 14.66 -14.37
N HIS A 454 2.75 15.57 -13.46
CA HIS A 454 3.24 16.96 -13.50
C HIS A 454 4.67 17.11 -12.97
N ALA A 455 5.17 16.14 -12.22
CA ALA A 455 6.51 16.14 -11.65
C ALA A 455 7.13 14.74 -11.73
N VAL A 456 8.41 14.70 -12.09
CA VAL A 456 9.24 13.49 -12.12
C VAL A 456 10.53 13.79 -11.35
N ASN A 457 10.90 12.91 -10.42
CA ASN A 457 12.13 13.07 -9.65
C ASN A 457 12.93 11.77 -9.53
N GLY A 458 14.25 11.90 -9.46
CA GLY A 458 15.14 10.84 -8.99
C GLY A 458 15.26 10.82 -7.47
N VAL A 459 16.11 9.93 -6.96
CA VAL A 459 16.36 9.75 -5.52
C VAL A 459 17.70 10.28 -5.00
N ALA A 460 18.52 10.84 -5.91
CA ALA A 460 19.76 11.53 -5.58
C ALA A 460 20.07 12.57 -6.67
N ALA A 461 20.96 13.53 -6.37
CA ALA A 461 21.34 14.57 -7.33
C ALA A 461 21.92 13.97 -8.63
N LEU A 462 22.94 13.12 -8.51
CA LEU A 462 23.55 12.44 -9.67
C LEU A 462 22.52 11.58 -10.43
N HIS A 463 21.64 10.88 -9.71
CA HIS A 463 20.60 10.07 -10.33
C HIS A 463 19.62 10.93 -11.14
N SER A 464 19.18 12.07 -10.60
CA SER A 464 18.27 13.00 -11.29
C SER A 464 18.93 13.65 -12.50
N ASP A 465 20.22 14.00 -12.39
CA ASP A 465 21.01 14.54 -13.52
C ASP A 465 21.17 13.51 -14.63
N LEU A 466 21.37 12.25 -14.29
CA LEU A 466 21.46 11.16 -15.26
C LEU A 466 20.11 10.93 -15.95
N MET A 467 19.00 10.91 -15.19
CA MET A 467 17.65 10.81 -15.77
C MET A 467 17.44 11.86 -16.86
N GLN A 468 17.75 13.13 -16.60
CA GLN A 468 17.57 14.22 -17.58
C GLN A 468 18.43 14.05 -18.85
N LYS A 469 19.52 13.30 -18.78
CA LYS A 469 20.45 13.09 -19.90
C LYS A 469 20.16 11.82 -20.68
N THR A 470 19.59 10.80 -20.03
CA THR A 470 19.49 9.44 -20.60
C THR A 470 18.06 8.94 -20.79
N VAL A 471 17.08 9.58 -20.15
CA VAL A 471 15.64 9.25 -20.22
C VAL A 471 14.90 10.45 -20.81
#